data_AF-A0A4Q6BET1-F1
#
_entry.id   AF-A0A4Q6BET1-F1
#
_cell.length_a   1.000
_cell.length_b   1.000
_cell.length_c   1.000
_cell.angle_alpha   90.00
_cell.angle_beta   90.00
_cell.angle_gamma   90.00
#
_symmetry.space_group_name_H-M   'P 1'
#
loop_
_entity.id
_entity.type
_entity.pdbx_description
1 polymer ?
#
loop_
_entity_poly.entity_id
_entity_poly.type
_entity_poly.pdbx_seq_one_letter_code
_entity_poly.pdbx_strand_id
1 'polypeptide(L)'
;MAGDVTPSIYGHTNYREYLAAFYKAKKESKRGYSYRQFSQQAGFTSPNFLKLVIEGKRNLSPQSIEQFLTALSLPAPMAAYFR
;
A
#
# COMPACT_ATOMS: atom_id res chain seq x y z
N MET A 1 -16.02 -14.44 -10.52
CA MET A 1 -15.63 -13.02 -10.65
C MET A 1 -15.36 -12.51 -9.25
N ALA A 2 -14.13 -12.67 -8.76
CA ALA A 2 -13.74 -12.09 -7.47
C ALA A 2 -13.58 -10.60 -7.71
N GLY A 3 -14.53 -9.79 -7.22
CA GLY A 3 -14.42 -8.34 -7.30
C GLY A 3 -13.19 -7.92 -6.53
N ASP A 4 -12.21 -7.38 -7.24
CA ASP A 4 -11.06 -6.71 -6.64
C ASP A 4 -11.60 -5.54 -5.82
N VAL A 5 -11.70 -5.72 -4.50
CA VAL A 5 -12.04 -4.66 -3.53
C VAL A 5 -10.82 -3.75 -3.37
N THR A 6 -10.39 -3.14 -4.46
CA THR A 6 -9.38 -2.08 -4.43
C THR A 6 -10.15 -0.80 -4.10
N PRO A 7 -9.94 -0.20 -2.91
CA PRO A 7 -10.62 1.04 -2.54
C PRO A 7 -10.35 2.11 -3.60
N SER A 8 -11.39 2.86 -3.99
CA SER A 8 -11.26 3.86 -5.05
C SER A 8 -10.31 4.97 -4.59
N ILE A 9 -9.21 5.15 -5.31
CA ILE A 9 -8.14 6.09 -4.95
C ILE A 9 -8.66 7.54 -4.96
N TYR A 10 -9.63 7.82 -5.83
CA TYR A 10 -10.28 9.12 -6.02
C TYR A 10 -11.11 9.62 -4.83
N GLY A 11 -11.34 8.78 -3.81
CA GLY A 11 -12.05 9.17 -2.57
C GLY A 11 -11.15 9.60 -1.42
N HIS A 12 -9.83 9.47 -1.55
CA HIS A 12 -8.89 9.63 -0.43
C HIS A 12 -7.94 10.79 -0.64
N THR A 13 -8.12 11.89 0.08
CA THR A 13 -7.24 13.07 0.03
C THR A 13 -5.78 12.78 0.43
N ASN A 14 -5.51 11.57 0.94
CA ASN A 14 -4.21 11.16 1.42
C ASN A 14 -3.91 9.70 1.06
N TYR A 15 -2.76 9.46 0.43
CA TYR A 15 -2.26 8.13 0.10
C TYR A 15 -2.17 7.18 1.31
N ARG A 16 -2.03 7.71 2.53
CA ARG A 16 -1.98 6.92 3.77
C ARG A 16 -3.29 6.20 4.06
N GLU A 17 -4.42 6.83 3.78
CA GLU A 17 -5.75 6.24 3.98
C GLU A 17 -5.97 5.07 3.02
N TYR A 18 -5.60 5.28 1.75
CA TYR A 18 -5.62 4.23 0.74
C TYR A 18 -4.76 3.02 1.16
N LEU A 19 -3.53 3.25 1.64
CA LEU A 19 -2.65 2.20 2.12
C LEU A 19 -3.22 1.44 3.33
N ALA A 20 -3.89 2.15 4.24
CA ALA A 20 -4.55 1.53 5.39
C ALA A 20 -5.74 0.66 4.95
N ALA A 21 -6.57 1.16 4.05
CA ALA A 21 -7.72 0.44 3.50
C ALA A 21 -7.27 -0.79 2.70
N PHE A 22 -6.26 -0.66 1.84
CA PHE A 22 -5.66 -1.77 1.10
C PHE A 22 -5.13 -2.87 2.04
N TYR A 23 -4.38 -2.48 3.08
CA TYR A 23 -3.85 -3.44 4.05
C TYR A 23 -4.98 -4.19 4.75
N LYS A 24 -6.05 -3.49 5.15
CA LYS A 24 -7.23 -4.10 5.77
C LYS A 24 -7.90 -5.11 4.83
N ALA A 25 -8.15 -4.74 3.58
CA ALA A 25 -8.74 -5.63 2.57
C ALA A 25 -7.88 -6.88 2.33
N LYS A 26 -6.56 -6.73 2.18
CA LYS A 26 -5.63 -7.87 2.05
C LYS A 26 -5.60 -8.76 3.29
N LYS A 27 -5.68 -8.18 4.48
CA LYS A 27 -5.69 -8.93 5.74
C LYS A 27 -6.97 -9.74 5.92
N GLU A 28 -8.10 -9.22 5.45
CA GLU A 28 -9.38 -9.92 5.43
C GLU A 28 -9.38 -11.03 4.35
N SER A 29 -8.80 -10.78 3.18
CA SER A 29 -8.72 -11.75 2.09
C SER A 29 -7.71 -12.88 2.32
N LYS A 30 -6.56 -12.59 2.95
CA LYS A 30 -5.45 -13.54 3.15
C LYS A 30 -5.12 -13.71 4.63
N ARG A 31 -5.47 -14.87 5.18
CA ARG A 31 -5.12 -15.25 6.55
C ARG A 31 -3.60 -15.24 6.73
N GLY A 32 -3.10 -14.47 7.71
CA GLY A 32 -1.66 -14.33 7.99
C GLY A 32 -0.97 -13.14 7.32
N TYR A 33 -1.69 -12.29 6.59
CA TYR A 33 -1.09 -11.08 6.01
C TYR A 33 -0.65 -10.09 7.10
N SER A 34 0.62 -9.70 7.05
CA SER A 34 1.24 -8.80 8.03
C SER A 34 2.01 -7.67 7.33
N TYR A 35 2.27 -6.59 8.06
CA TYR A 35 3.10 -5.49 7.57
C TYR A 35 4.48 -5.96 7.11
N ARG A 36 5.04 -6.99 7.76
CA ARG A 36 6.30 -7.63 7.36
C ARG A 36 6.19 -8.30 6.00
N GLN A 37 5.14 -9.09 5.78
CA GLN A 37 4.93 -9.76 4.49
C GLN A 37 4.73 -8.75 3.36
N PHE A 38 3.95 -7.69 3.60
CA PHE A 38 3.81 -6.59 2.64
C PHE A 38 5.18 -5.98 2.33
N SER A 39 5.94 -5.64 3.37
CA SER A 39 7.23 -4.97 3.21
C SER A 39 8.22 -5.83 2.43
N GLN A 40 8.25 -7.14 2.69
CA GLN A 40 9.06 -8.09 1.93
C GLN A 40 8.63 -8.19 0.46
N GLN A 41 7.33 -8.27 0.20
CA GLN A 41 6.79 -8.31 -1.16
C GLN A 41 7.12 -7.03 -1.94
N ALA A 42 7.17 -5.90 -1.26
CA ALA A 42 7.52 -4.61 -1.83
C ALA A 42 9.03 -4.34 -1.94
N GLY A 43 9.88 -5.26 -1.46
CA GLY A 43 11.32 -5.07 -1.43
C GLY A 43 11.81 -4.03 -0.41
N PHE A 44 10.99 -3.68 0.59
CA PHE A 44 11.41 -2.82 1.69
C PHE A 44 12.28 -3.59 2.69
N THR A 45 13.39 -2.97 3.09
CA THR A 45 14.29 -3.49 4.12
C THR A 45 13.65 -3.44 5.52
N SER A 46 12.77 -2.47 5.77
CA SER A 46 12.11 -2.30 7.07
C SER A 46 10.78 -3.06 7.10
N PRO A 47 10.61 -4.04 8.01
CA PRO A 47 9.39 -4.87 8.08
C PRO A 47 8.14 -4.09 8.54
N ASN A 48 8.34 -2.89 9.10
CA ASN A 48 7.27 -2.02 9.59
C ASN A 48 7.06 -0.80 8.69
N PHE A 49 7.66 -0.77 7.49
CA PHE A 49 7.64 0.42 6.62
C PHE A 49 6.22 0.89 6.33
N LEU A 50 5.35 -0.01 5.84
CA LEU A 50 3.95 0.29 5.57
C LEU A 50 3.22 0.84 6.81
N LYS A 51 3.45 0.23 7.98
CA LYS A 51 2.84 0.68 9.24
C LYS A 51 3.26 2.11 9.59
N LEU A 52 4.55 2.43 9.47
CA LEU A 52 5.07 3.77 9.75
C LEU A 52 4.51 4.82 8.78
N VAL A 53 4.29 4.45 7.53
CA VAL A 53 3.68 5.35 6.53
C VAL A 53 2.22 5.61 6.87
N ILE A 54 1.44 4.57 7.18
CA ILE A 54 0.04 4.71 7.63
C ILE A 54 -0.05 5.58 8.89
N GLU A 55 0.83 5.35 9.86
CA GLU A 55 0.91 6.14 11.11
C GLU A 55 1.45 7.57 10.91
N GLY A 56 1.89 7.93 9.68
CA GLY A 56 2.45 9.24 9.37
C GLY A 56 3.84 9.50 9.95
N LYS A 57 4.48 8.48 10.53
CA LYS A 57 5.86 8.52 11.06
C LYS A 57 6.92 8.47 9.97
N ARG A 58 6.54 8.09 8.75
CA ARG A 58 7.44 8.05 7.58
C ARG A 58 6.72 8.53 6.32
N ASN A 59 7.44 9.27 5.49
CA ASN A 59 6.95 9.69 4.18
C ASN A 59 7.42 8.74 3.08
N LEU A 60 6.66 8.69 1.99
CA LEU A 60 7.05 7.97 0.80
C LEU A 60 8.01 8.85 0.00
N SER A 61 9.19 8.32 -0.34
CA SER A 61 10.04 8.94 -1.35
C SER A 61 9.61 8.45 -2.74
N PRO A 62 10.00 9.13 -3.84
CA PRO A 62 9.73 8.67 -5.20
C PRO A 62 10.12 7.20 -5.42
N GLN A 63 11.27 6.79 -4.88
CA GLN A 63 11.73 5.40 -4.96
C GLN A 63 10.82 4.44 -4.18
N SER A 64 10.38 4.82 -2.99
CA SER A 64 9.44 4.00 -2.21
C SER A 64 8.08 3.90 -2.89
N ILE A 65 7.62 4.95 -3.56
CA ILE A 65 6.35 4.94 -4.31
C ILE A 65 6.38 3.84 -5.38
N GLU A 66 7.44 3.76 -6.19
CA GLU A 66 7.59 2.72 -7.21
C GLU A 66 7.58 1.30 -6.61
N GLN A 67 8.24 1.12 -5.46
CA GLN A 67 8.22 -0.13 -4.71
C GLN A 67 6.81 -0.49 -4.21
N PHE A 68 6.06 0.49 -3.72
CA PHE A 68 4.66 0.32 -3.33
C PHE A 68 3.80 -0.08 -4.51
N LEU A 69 3.86 0.64 -5.62
CA LEU A 69 3.05 0.37 -6.80
C LEU A 69 3.29 -1.04 -7.34
N THR A 70 4.55 -1.46 -7.38
CA THR A 70 4.94 -2.82 -7.76
C THR A 70 4.32 -3.86 -6.81
N ALA A 71 4.42 -3.64 -5.49
CA ALA A 71 3.89 -4.55 -4.47
C ALA A 71 2.36 -4.65 -4.45
N LEU A 72 1.72 -3.52 -4.71
CA LEU A 72 0.27 -3.38 -4.79
C LEU A 72 -0.28 -3.89 -6.12
N SER A 73 0.60 -4.18 -7.09
CA SER A 73 0.24 -4.50 -8.49
C SER A 73 -0.70 -3.47 -9.10
N LEU A 74 -0.49 -2.19 -8.77
CA LEU A 74 -1.33 -1.11 -9.26
C LEU A 74 -0.87 -0.63 -10.64
N PRO A 75 -1.79 -0.30 -11.55
CA PRO A 75 -1.44 0.25 -12.84
C PRO A 75 -0.83 1.66 -12.70
N ALA A 76 0.05 2.00 -13.64
CA ALA A 76 0.79 3.27 -13.69
C ALA A 76 -0.02 4.57 -13.47
N PRO A 77 -1.31 4.70 -13.87
CA PRO A 77 -2.08 5.93 -13.60
C PRO A 77 -2.26 6.21 -12.11
N MET A 78 -2.25 5.17 -11.27
CA MET A 78 -2.39 5.31 -9.82
C MET A 78 -1.12 5.88 -9.18
N ALA A 79 0.03 5.75 -9.85
CA ALA A 79 1.31 6.33 -9.42
C ALA A 79 1.25 7.85 -9.34
N ALA A 80 0.51 8.49 -10.25
CA ALA A 80 0.32 9.93 -10.27
C ALA A 80 -0.39 10.44 -9.01
N TYR A 81 -1.13 9.58 -8.31
CA TYR A 81 -1.81 9.93 -7.06
C TYR A 81 -0.87 10.01 -5.84
N PHE A 82 0.33 9.43 -5.95
CA PHE A 82 1.31 9.41 -4.87
C PHE A 82 2.37 10.51 -5.01
N ARG A 83 2.34 11.31 -6.09
CA ARG A 83 3.24 12.45 -6.35
C ARG A 83 2.58 13.77 -5.97
#